data_AF-A0A2D5TS08-F1
#
_entry.id   AF-A0A2D5TS08-F1
#
_cell.length_a   1.000
_cell.length_b   1.000
_cell.length_c   1.000
_cell.angle_alpha   90.00
_cell.angle_beta   90.00
_cell.angle_gamma   90.00
#
_symmetry.space_group_name_H-M   'P 1'
#
loop_
_entity.id
_entity.type
_entity.pdbx_description
1 polymer ?
#
loop_
_entity_poly.entity_id
_entity_poly.type
_entity_poly.pdbx_seq_one_letter_code
_entity_poly.pdbx_strand_id
1 'polypeptide(L)'
;MAKQDYYEVLGVSKSASKSEIKKAYRKMAIKYHPDKNPDDKTAEEKFKLAAEAYEVLSDDNKKARYDQYGHAAFEGAQGGGGFGGMNMEDIFSQFGDIFGGGFGGGFGGFGGGGGRTARVKGSNMRIRVKLTLEEIANGVEKKVKVRRKVKADGVEYKTCPTCNGSGQEIRISNTILGRMQTATTCSTCGGAGEVISNRPSGADSQGLVVKEETVSISIPAGVSEGVQLKVGGKGNEAPGRNSVSGDLLVLIEEIEHETLKREGNNIHYDLYISYSDAVLGVSKEIQTVTGKVKIKIDAGTQSGKILRLKGKGLPSLERYGNGDFLIHINVWTPQELTKEQRQFFENMVDDENFNPSPNKSDKSFFDKVKDMFS
;
A
#
# COMPACT_ATOMS: atom_id res chain seq x y z
N MET A 1 30.66 -0.18 -38.66
CA MET A 1 30.75 0.74 -37.50
C MET A 1 31.10 -0.10 -36.29
N ALA A 2 32.02 0.33 -35.44
CA ALA A 2 32.35 -0.41 -34.23
C ALA A 2 31.09 -0.49 -33.33
N LYS A 3 30.71 -1.70 -32.89
CA LYS A 3 29.60 -1.90 -31.94
C LYS A 3 29.93 -1.19 -30.63
N GLN A 4 28.96 -0.48 -30.04
CA GLN A 4 29.13 0.23 -28.78
C GLN A 4 29.47 -0.74 -27.63
N ASP A 5 30.33 -0.34 -26.70
CA ASP A 5 30.71 -1.16 -25.55
C ASP A 5 29.49 -1.36 -24.63
N TYR A 6 29.21 -2.59 -24.18
CA TYR A 6 28.04 -2.90 -23.36
C TYR A 6 28.05 -2.20 -21.99
N TYR A 7 29.24 -1.90 -21.46
CA TYR A 7 29.38 -1.11 -20.24
C TYR A 7 28.96 0.35 -20.47
N GLU A 8 29.28 0.90 -21.65
CA GLU A 8 28.87 2.26 -22.04
C GLU A 8 27.36 2.34 -22.30
N VAL A 9 26.78 1.31 -22.93
CA VAL A 9 25.33 1.22 -23.19
C VAL A 9 24.52 1.25 -21.89
N LEU A 10 24.98 0.53 -20.86
CA LEU A 10 24.34 0.54 -19.54
C LEU A 10 24.79 1.74 -18.68
N GLY A 11 25.85 2.47 -19.05
CA GLY A 11 26.39 3.59 -18.30
C GLY A 11 27.04 3.17 -16.97
N VAL A 12 27.73 2.03 -16.97
CA VAL A 12 28.41 1.45 -15.80
C VAL A 12 29.89 1.24 -16.07
N SER A 13 30.73 1.13 -15.02
CA SER A 13 32.15 0.83 -15.21
C SER A 13 32.38 -0.66 -15.50
N LYS A 14 33.54 -1.00 -16.07
CA LYS A 14 33.96 -2.41 -16.29
C LYS A 14 34.11 -3.21 -15.00
N SER A 15 34.30 -2.51 -13.87
CA SER A 15 34.38 -3.10 -12.52
C SER A 15 33.02 -3.17 -11.81
N ALA A 16 31.92 -2.86 -12.50
CA ALA A 16 30.59 -2.86 -11.89
C ALA A 16 30.17 -4.26 -11.43
N SER A 17 29.59 -4.32 -10.24
CA SER A 17 29.01 -5.52 -9.67
C SER A 17 27.70 -5.90 -10.38
N LYS A 18 27.28 -7.17 -10.26
CA LYS A 18 26.01 -7.65 -10.84
C LYS A 18 24.79 -6.83 -10.39
N SER A 19 24.80 -6.35 -9.15
CA SER A 19 23.71 -5.54 -8.60
C SER A 19 23.66 -4.16 -9.26
N GLU A 20 24.81 -3.57 -9.57
CA GLU A 20 24.94 -2.28 -10.28
C GLU A 20 24.52 -2.42 -11.75
N ILE A 21 24.96 -3.48 -12.44
CA ILE A 21 24.55 -3.80 -13.81
C ILE A 21 23.02 -3.97 -13.88
N LYS A 22 22.44 -4.72 -12.95
CA LYS A 22 20.97 -4.88 -12.85
C LYS A 22 20.25 -3.58 -12.55
N LYS A 23 20.81 -2.71 -11.71
CA LYS A 23 20.21 -1.40 -11.39
C LYS A 23 20.27 -0.46 -12.59
N ALA A 24 21.37 -0.46 -13.33
CA ALA A 24 21.55 0.34 -14.53
C ALA A 24 20.60 -0.09 -15.66
N TYR A 25 20.48 -1.40 -15.90
CA TYR A 25 19.50 -1.94 -16.85
C TYR A 25 18.07 -1.52 -16.50
N ARG A 26 17.66 -1.63 -15.22
CA ARG A 26 16.33 -1.17 -14.78
C ARG A 26 16.05 0.29 -15.09
N LYS A 27 17.07 1.15 -14.90
CA LYS A 27 16.95 2.58 -15.18
C LYS A 27 16.74 2.82 -16.67
N MET A 28 17.45 2.09 -17.54
CA MET A 28 17.31 2.21 -18.99
C MET A 28 16.03 1.58 -19.51
N ALA A 29 15.63 0.42 -19.00
CA ALA A 29 14.38 -0.26 -19.35
C ALA A 29 13.15 0.59 -19.03
N ILE A 30 13.13 1.29 -17.89
CA ILE A 30 12.05 2.24 -17.56
C ILE A 30 12.11 3.48 -18.44
N LYS A 31 13.31 3.96 -18.78
CA LYS A 31 13.49 5.19 -19.57
C LYS A 31 13.07 5.00 -21.03
N TYR A 32 13.40 3.87 -21.62
CA TYR A 32 13.13 3.56 -23.03
C TYR A 32 11.98 2.54 -23.21
N HIS A 33 11.11 2.42 -22.22
CA HIS A 33 9.94 1.54 -22.30
C HIS A 33 9.00 1.99 -23.42
N PRO A 34 8.47 1.08 -24.26
CA PRO A 34 7.50 1.40 -25.33
C PRO A 34 6.27 2.14 -24.81
N ASP A 35 5.68 1.72 -23.68
CA ASP A 35 4.53 2.44 -23.08
C ASP A 35 4.81 3.91 -22.73
N LYS A 36 6.07 4.26 -22.41
CA LYS A 36 6.44 5.65 -22.10
C LYS A 36 6.93 6.42 -23.33
N ASN A 37 7.30 5.71 -24.39
CA ASN A 37 7.83 6.27 -25.63
C ASN A 37 7.15 5.59 -26.83
N PRO A 38 5.81 5.75 -26.99
CA PRO A 38 5.09 5.17 -28.12
C PRO A 38 5.64 5.73 -29.44
N ASP A 39 5.84 4.85 -30.42
CA ASP A 39 6.31 5.16 -31.79
C ASP A 39 7.71 5.77 -31.92
N ASP A 40 8.53 5.79 -30.86
CA ASP A 40 9.93 6.26 -30.92
C ASP A 40 10.89 5.12 -31.27
N LYS A 41 11.25 5.03 -32.56
CA LYS A 41 12.24 4.05 -33.08
C LYS A 41 13.60 4.16 -32.40
N THR A 42 14.01 5.34 -31.96
CA THR A 42 15.30 5.54 -31.29
C THR A 42 15.30 5.02 -29.86
N ALA A 43 14.16 5.09 -29.17
CA ALA A 43 13.96 4.47 -27.86
C ALA A 43 13.94 2.95 -27.99
N GLU A 44 13.29 2.41 -29.01
CA GLU A 44 13.26 0.97 -29.31
C GLU A 44 14.67 0.39 -29.56
N GLU A 45 15.49 1.07 -30.38
CA GLU A 45 16.89 0.68 -30.64
C GLU A 45 17.72 0.69 -29.36
N LYS A 46 17.60 1.74 -28.53
CA LYS A 46 18.31 1.84 -27.24
C LYS A 46 17.84 0.79 -26.24
N PHE A 47 16.57 0.43 -26.26
CA PHE A 47 16.02 -0.64 -25.42
C PHE A 47 16.59 -2.00 -25.82
N LYS A 48 16.63 -2.31 -27.13
CA LYS A 48 17.24 -3.55 -27.65
C LYS A 48 18.72 -3.66 -27.27
N LEU A 49 19.48 -2.59 -27.46
CA LEU A 49 20.90 -2.55 -27.08
C LEU A 49 21.10 -2.73 -25.57
N ALA A 50 20.26 -2.12 -24.74
CA ALA A 50 20.33 -2.28 -23.28
C ALA A 50 19.97 -3.71 -22.82
N ALA A 51 19.02 -4.36 -23.49
CA ALA A 51 18.66 -5.76 -23.22
C ALA A 51 19.80 -6.71 -23.58
N GLU A 52 20.40 -6.54 -24.76
CA GLU A 52 21.56 -7.31 -25.22
C GLU A 52 22.76 -7.13 -24.25
N ALA A 53 23.05 -5.89 -23.86
CA ALA A 53 24.09 -5.58 -22.88
C ALA A 53 23.86 -6.27 -21.54
N TYR A 54 22.61 -6.26 -21.04
CA TYR A 54 22.27 -6.91 -19.78
C TYR A 54 22.38 -8.44 -19.86
N GLU A 55 21.96 -9.05 -20.98
CA GLU A 55 22.06 -10.50 -21.14
C GLU A 55 23.52 -10.99 -21.12
N VAL A 56 24.42 -10.25 -21.75
CA VAL A 56 25.85 -10.57 -21.79
C VAL A 56 26.51 -10.28 -20.44
N LEU A 57 26.22 -9.13 -19.82
CA LEU A 57 26.91 -8.70 -18.59
C LEU A 57 26.33 -9.29 -17.30
N SER A 58 25.11 -9.85 -17.32
CA SER A 58 24.48 -10.46 -16.13
C SER A 58 24.92 -11.91 -15.86
N ASP A 59 25.39 -12.62 -16.89
CA ASP A 59 25.90 -13.99 -16.79
C ASP A 59 27.44 -13.99 -16.69
N ASP A 60 27.99 -14.67 -15.69
CA ASP A 60 29.45 -14.66 -15.43
C ASP A 60 30.27 -15.21 -16.60
N ASN A 61 29.76 -16.24 -17.28
CA ASN A 61 30.46 -16.89 -18.38
C ASN A 61 30.38 -16.06 -19.66
N LYS A 62 29.25 -15.39 -19.92
CA LYS A 62 29.11 -14.45 -21.04
C LYS A 62 29.92 -13.17 -20.80
N LYS A 63 29.89 -12.63 -19.59
CA LYS A 63 30.68 -11.47 -19.18
C LYS A 63 32.18 -11.74 -19.31
N ALA A 64 32.66 -12.88 -18.81
CA ALA A 64 34.07 -13.25 -18.93
C ALA A 64 34.53 -13.37 -20.40
N ARG A 65 33.69 -13.95 -21.27
CA ARG A 65 33.97 -14.03 -22.72
C ARG A 65 33.97 -12.66 -23.39
N TYR A 66 33.03 -11.80 -23.03
CA TYR A 66 32.96 -10.42 -23.52
C TYR A 66 34.17 -9.60 -23.06
N ASP A 67 34.59 -9.73 -21.81
CA ASP A 67 35.74 -9.03 -21.25
C ASP A 67 37.06 -9.47 -21.93
N GLN A 68 37.14 -10.71 -22.43
CA GLN A 68 38.32 -11.26 -23.10
C GLN A 68 38.38 -10.99 -24.61
N TYR A 69 37.26 -11.10 -25.32
CA TYR A 69 37.23 -11.07 -26.78
C TYR A 69 36.32 -9.97 -27.36
N GLY A 70 35.71 -9.14 -26.50
CA GLY A 70 34.77 -8.11 -26.91
C GLY A 70 33.56 -8.68 -27.66
N HIS A 71 33.02 -7.90 -28.59
CA HIS A 71 31.88 -8.32 -29.42
C HIS A 71 32.18 -9.52 -30.32
N ALA A 72 33.44 -9.78 -30.66
CA ALA A 72 33.84 -10.92 -31.47
C ALA A 72 33.62 -12.28 -30.77
N ALA A 73 33.49 -12.27 -29.43
CA ALA A 73 33.18 -13.46 -28.62
C ALA A 73 31.88 -14.17 -29.05
N PHE A 74 30.98 -13.43 -29.70
CA PHE A 74 29.64 -13.88 -30.06
C PHE A 74 29.39 -13.88 -31.57
N GLU A 75 30.38 -13.50 -32.39
CA GLU A 75 30.27 -13.44 -33.86
C GLU A 75 30.58 -14.78 -34.57
N GLY A 76 31.07 -15.80 -33.83
CA GLY A 76 31.44 -17.12 -34.38
C GLY A 76 30.53 -18.29 -34.00
N ALA A 77 29.48 -18.09 -33.18
CA ALA A 77 28.60 -19.17 -32.73
C ALA A 77 27.47 -19.46 -33.75
N GLN A 78 27.85 -19.76 -35.00
CA GLN A 78 26.94 -20.26 -36.03
C GLN A 78 26.79 -21.79 -35.92
N GLY A 79 26.39 -22.26 -34.74
CA GLY A 79 26.29 -23.68 -34.42
C GLY A 79 25.67 -23.94 -33.05
N GLY A 80 24.35 -23.79 -32.95
CA GLY A 80 23.55 -24.23 -31.79
C GLY A 80 23.04 -23.09 -30.91
N GLY A 81 21.78 -22.70 -31.11
CA GLY A 81 21.04 -21.77 -30.24
C GLY A 81 21.12 -20.31 -30.73
N GLY A 82 20.21 -19.95 -31.63
CA GLY A 82 20.22 -18.72 -32.41
C GLY A 82 20.21 -17.43 -31.60
N PHE A 83 21.21 -16.59 -31.84
CA PHE A 83 21.27 -15.18 -31.48
C PHE A 83 20.96 -14.33 -32.72
N GLY A 84 19.77 -14.56 -33.29
CA GLY A 84 19.33 -13.93 -34.53
C GLY A 84 17.83 -14.10 -34.67
N GLY A 85 17.08 -13.31 -33.92
CA GLY A 85 15.61 -13.33 -33.98
C GLY A 85 14.89 -13.25 -32.64
N MET A 86 15.44 -12.57 -31.63
CA MET A 86 14.61 -12.21 -30.48
C MET A 86 13.59 -11.15 -30.94
N ASN A 87 12.35 -11.57 -31.13
CA ASN A 87 11.24 -10.66 -31.39
C ASN A 87 10.96 -9.82 -30.14
N MET A 88 10.41 -8.62 -30.34
CA MET A 88 10.08 -7.69 -29.25
C MET A 88 9.16 -8.35 -28.21
N GLU A 89 8.19 -9.16 -28.65
CA GLU A 89 7.35 -10.01 -27.81
C GLU A 89 8.11 -11.09 -26.99
N ASP A 90 9.20 -11.67 -27.52
CA ASP A 90 9.98 -12.68 -26.79
C ASP A 90 10.85 -12.04 -25.69
N ILE A 91 11.43 -10.87 -25.98
CA ILE A 91 12.14 -10.07 -24.98
C ILE A 91 11.15 -9.59 -23.92
N PHE A 92 9.96 -9.14 -24.30
CA PHE A 92 8.95 -8.68 -23.35
C PHE A 92 8.29 -9.80 -22.54
N SER A 93 8.11 -11.00 -23.08
CA SER A 93 7.55 -12.14 -22.33
C SER A 93 8.58 -12.72 -21.36
N GLN A 94 9.83 -12.91 -21.79
CA GLN A 94 10.92 -13.38 -20.93
C GLN A 94 11.25 -12.38 -19.81
N PHE A 95 11.04 -11.09 -20.04
CA PHE A 95 11.23 -10.05 -19.03
C PHE A 95 9.93 -9.63 -18.30
N GLY A 96 8.76 -9.94 -18.84
CA GLY A 96 7.46 -9.77 -18.17
C GLY A 96 7.40 -10.60 -16.89
N ASP A 97 8.01 -11.78 -16.89
CA ASP A 97 8.21 -12.60 -15.69
C ASP A 97 9.21 -11.98 -14.67
N ILE A 98 10.10 -11.09 -15.11
CA ILE A 98 11.06 -10.39 -14.23
C ILE A 98 10.51 -9.04 -13.75
N PHE A 99 9.62 -8.39 -14.51
CA PHE A 99 9.23 -6.99 -14.31
C PHE A 99 7.73 -6.73 -14.11
N GLY A 100 6.86 -7.65 -14.53
CA GLY A 100 5.40 -7.49 -14.54
C GLY A 100 4.67 -8.54 -13.72
N GLY A 101 5.17 -8.84 -12.52
CA GLY A 101 4.55 -9.84 -11.64
C GLY A 101 4.80 -9.54 -10.17
N GLY A 102 3.92 -8.73 -9.58
CA GLY A 102 3.80 -8.68 -8.14
C GLY A 102 3.52 -10.07 -7.58
N PHE A 103 4.35 -10.51 -6.63
CA PHE A 103 3.92 -11.37 -5.52
C PHE A 103 3.23 -12.71 -5.90
N GLY A 104 3.99 -13.65 -6.47
CA GLY A 104 3.77 -15.09 -6.24
C GLY A 104 3.41 -15.96 -7.45
N GLY A 105 4.31 -16.91 -7.77
CA GLY A 105 3.96 -18.23 -8.33
C GLY A 105 4.38 -18.54 -9.78
N GLY A 106 5.36 -19.45 -9.95
CA GLY A 106 5.72 -20.17 -11.20
C GLY A 106 6.62 -19.37 -12.15
N PHE A 107 7.65 -19.88 -12.84
CA PHE A 107 8.06 -21.22 -13.31
C PHE A 107 9.62 -21.17 -13.44
N GLY A 108 10.46 -22.13 -13.04
CA GLY A 108 10.58 -23.48 -13.59
C GLY A 108 11.74 -23.56 -14.61
N GLY A 109 12.96 -23.88 -14.18
CA GLY A 109 14.09 -24.16 -15.08
C GLY A 109 15.38 -24.60 -14.38
N PHE A 110 15.60 -25.93 -14.34
CA PHE A 110 16.86 -26.63 -14.02
C PHE A 110 17.46 -26.50 -12.60
N GLY A 111 17.17 -27.50 -11.75
CA GLY A 111 17.98 -27.76 -10.57
C GLY A 111 17.29 -28.61 -9.50
N GLY A 112 17.58 -29.92 -9.51
CA GLY A 112 17.58 -30.76 -8.31
C GLY A 112 16.23 -31.27 -7.81
N GLY A 113 16.04 -32.58 -7.91
CA GLY A 113 15.11 -33.32 -7.07
C GLY A 113 15.45 -33.10 -5.59
N GLY A 114 14.64 -32.28 -4.94
CA GLY A 114 14.65 -32.10 -3.49
C GLY A 114 13.21 -31.90 -3.07
N GLY A 115 12.65 -32.88 -2.37
CA GLY A 115 11.28 -32.83 -1.86
C GLY A 115 11.09 -31.60 -0.99
N ARG A 116 10.54 -30.53 -1.57
CA ARG A 116 10.03 -29.41 -0.78
C ARG A 116 8.78 -29.92 -0.08
N THR A 117 8.94 -30.30 1.18
CA THR A 117 7.83 -30.60 2.08
C THR A 117 6.80 -29.48 1.97
N ALA A 118 5.56 -29.82 1.66
CA ALA A 118 4.48 -28.84 1.52
C ALA A 118 4.34 -28.08 2.86
N ARG A 119 4.75 -26.81 2.89
CA ARG A 119 4.54 -25.95 4.07
C ARG A 119 3.10 -25.48 4.06
N VAL A 120 2.30 -25.97 4.99
CA VAL A 120 0.92 -25.50 5.18
C VAL A 120 0.94 -24.16 5.87
N LYS A 121 0.26 -23.16 5.31
CA LYS A 121 0.06 -21.86 5.94
C LYS A 121 -1.32 -21.82 6.60
N GLY A 122 -1.38 -21.34 7.84
CA GLY A 122 -2.62 -21.12 8.56
C GLY A 122 -3.43 -19.95 8.02
N SER A 123 -4.71 -19.89 8.38
CA SER A 123 -5.61 -18.85 7.88
C SER A 123 -5.31 -17.48 8.49
N ASN A 124 -5.44 -16.45 7.65
CA ASN A 124 -5.31 -15.07 8.11
C ASN A 124 -6.49 -14.69 9.01
N MET A 125 -6.23 -13.86 10.01
CA MET A 125 -7.25 -13.28 10.87
C MET A 125 -7.49 -11.82 10.48
N ARG A 126 -8.71 -11.34 10.65
CA ARG A 126 -9.07 -9.93 10.44
C ARG A 126 -9.64 -9.35 11.72
N ILE A 127 -9.11 -8.22 12.15
CA ILE A 127 -9.66 -7.45 13.27
C ILE A 127 -9.88 -6.00 12.83
N ARG A 128 -10.85 -5.33 13.45
CA ARG A 128 -11.05 -3.88 13.28
C ARG A 128 -10.51 -3.17 14.50
N VAL A 129 -9.71 -2.14 14.28
CA VAL A 129 -9.19 -1.29 15.34
C VAL A 129 -9.69 0.12 15.09
N LYS A 130 -10.49 0.59 16.05
CA LYS A 130 -11.00 1.95 16.04
C LYS A 130 -9.93 2.92 16.55
N LEU A 131 -9.74 4.02 15.82
CA LEU A 131 -8.79 5.07 16.16
C LEU A 131 -9.48 6.42 16.25
N THR A 132 -9.06 7.25 17.20
CA THR A 132 -9.44 8.67 17.23
C THR A 132 -8.53 9.50 16.33
N LEU A 133 -8.98 10.69 15.94
CA LEU A 133 -8.15 11.64 15.16
C LEU A 133 -6.81 11.95 15.83
N GLU A 134 -6.78 12.05 17.17
CA GLU A 134 -5.56 12.30 17.93
C GLU A 134 -4.57 11.13 17.85
N GLU A 135 -5.07 9.90 17.91
CA GLU A 135 -4.26 8.69 17.73
C GLU A 135 -3.72 8.58 16.30
N ILE A 136 -4.52 8.95 15.31
CA ILE A 136 -4.12 8.99 13.90
C ILE A 136 -3.04 10.06 13.67
N ALA A 137 -3.15 11.23 14.30
CA ALA A 137 -2.18 12.31 14.11
C ALA A 137 -0.80 11.99 14.70
N ASN A 138 -0.75 11.33 15.85
CA ASN A 138 0.52 11.06 16.55
C ASN A 138 1.09 9.66 16.23
N GLY A 139 0.26 8.74 15.76
CA GLY A 139 0.60 7.31 15.73
C GLY A 139 0.51 6.71 17.13
N VAL A 140 0.16 5.42 17.21
CA VAL A 140 -0.06 4.75 18.50
C VAL A 140 0.33 3.29 18.44
N GLU A 141 0.86 2.78 19.54
CA GLU A 141 1.03 1.35 19.76
C GLU A 141 -0.16 0.80 20.56
N LYS A 142 -1.04 0.03 19.90
CA LYS A 142 -2.20 -0.59 20.57
C LYS A 142 -1.94 -2.05 20.88
N LYS A 143 -2.24 -2.45 22.12
CA LYS A 143 -2.24 -3.86 22.54
C LYS A 143 -3.65 -4.42 22.37
N VAL A 144 -3.81 -5.35 21.44
CA VAL A 144 -5.10 -5.98 21.16
C VAL A 144 -5.05 -7.44 21.57
N LYS A 145 -6.06 -7.88 22.33
CA LYS A 145 -6.27 -9.28 22.66
C LYS A 145 -6.92 -9.98 21.47
N VAL A 146 -6.22 -10.94 20.90
CA VAL A 146 -6.71 -11.75 19.78
C VAL A 146 -6.89 -13.19 20.22
N ARG A 147 -8.01 -13.79 19.83
CA ARG A 147 -8.29 -15.21 20.06
C ARG A 147 -7.92 -15.97 18.80
N ARG A 148 -6.75 -16.62 18.79
CA ARG A 148 -6.22 -17.34 17.63
C ARG A 148 -6.15 -18.84 17.89
N LYS A 149 -6.22 -19.64 16.83
CA LYS A 149 -6.00 -21.08 16.90
C LYS A 149 -4.50 -21.37 16.92
N VAL A 150 -4.03 -22.07 17.95
CA VAL A 150 -2.64 -22.54 18.11
C VAL A 150 -2.63 -24.06 18.22
N LYS A 151 -1.51 -24.71 17.90
CA LYS A 151 -1.36 -26.16 18.12
C LYS A 151 -1.55 -26.50 19.60
N ALA A 152 -2.30 -27.56 19.87
CA ALA A 152 -2.46 -28.07 21.21
C ALA A 152 -1.14 -28.67 21.72
N ASP A 153 -0.83 -28.48 23.00
CA ASP A 153 0.34 -29.11 23.62
C ASP A 153 0.17 -30.64 23.60
N GLY A 154 1.13 -31.35 23.01
CA GLY A 154 1.09 -32.82 22.86
C GLY A 154 0.41 -33.33 21.59
N VAL A 155 0.08 -32.47 20.62
CA VAL A 155 -0.35 -32.93 19.29
C VAL A 155 0.83 -33.54 18.52
N GLU A 156 0.64 -34.76 18.03
CA GLU A 156 1.64 -35.44 17.21
C GLU A 156 1.14 -35.60 15.78
N TYR A 157 2.06 -35.42 14.83
CA TYR A 157 1.81 -35.59 13.41
C TYR A 157 2.70 -36.71 12.87
N LYS A 158 2.11 -37.57 12.03
CA LYS A 158 2.81 -38.58 11.25
C LYS A 158 2.69 -38.27 9.76
N THR A 159 3.68 -38.66 8.97
CA THR A 159 3.64 -38.51 7.52
C THR A 159 2.41 -39.20 6.95
N CYS A 160 1.71 -38.54 6.02
CA CYS A 160 0.52 -39.10 5.39
C CYS A 160 0.92 -40.36 4.58
N PRO A 161 0.32 -41.53 4.85
CA PRO A 161 0.66 -42.77 4.15
C PRO A 161 0.22 -42.75 2.68
N THR A 162 -0.81 -41.96 2.34
CA THR A 162 -1.39 -41.91 0.99
C THR A 162 -0.52 -41.11 0.01
N CYS A 163 0.04 -39.98 0.45
CA CYS A 163 0.86 -39.11 -0.40
C CYS A 163 2.35 -39.12 -0.04
N ASN A 164 2.78 -39.91 0.95
CA ASN A 164 4.16 -39.98 1.45
C ASN A 164 4.79 -38.60 1.73
N GLY A 165 4.00 -37.66 2.27
CA GLY A 165 4.49 -36.31 2.60
C GLY A 165 4.45 -35.30 1.47
N SER A 166 4.07 -35.69 0.24
CA SER A 166 4.01 -34.77 -0.90
C SER A 166 2.78 -33.85 -0.89
N GLY A 167 1.74 -34.19 -0.13
CA GLY A 167 0.48 -33.44 -0.07
C GLY A 167 -0.37 -33.53 -1.35
N GLN A 168 0.10 -34.21 -2.39
CA GLN A 168 -0.57 -34.35 -3.68
C GLN A 168 -0.64 -35.82 -4.09
N GLU A 169 -1.72 -36.20 -4.77
CA GLU A 169 -1.91 -37.51 -5.37
C GLU A 169 -2.00 -37.34 -6.89
N ILE A 170 -1.19 -38.11 -7.64
CA ILE A 170 -1.23 -38.11 -9.10
C ILE A 170 -2.43 -38.97 -9.54
N ARG A 171 -3.47 -38.34 -10.07
CA ARG A 171 -4.58 -39.03 -10.73
C ARG A 171 -4.28 -39.19 -12.20
N ILE A 172 -4.27 -40.44 -12.66
CA ILE A 172 -4.12 -40.77 -14.07
C ILE A 172 -5.52 -40.94 -14.65
N SER A 173 -5.93 -40.05 -15.55
CA SER A 173 -7.19 -40.17 -16.29
C SER A 173 -6.90 -40.58 -17.74
N ASN A 174 -7.62 -41.59 -18.23
CA ASN A 174 -7.55 -41.98 -19.64
C ASN A 174 -8.46 -41.05 -20.44
N THR A 175 -7.88 -40.26 -21.33
CA THR A 175 -8.61 -39.39 -22.27
C THR A 175 -8.47 -39.95 -23.69
N ILE A 176 -9.30 -39.49 -24.63
CA ILE A 176 -9.27 -39.89 -26.04
C ILE A 176 -7.89 -39.57 -26.70
N LEU A 177 -7.14 -38.63 -26.12
CA LEU A 177 -5.81 -38.20 -26.56
C LEU A 177 -4.65 -38.90 -25.82
N GLY A 178 -4.94 -39.86 -24.93
CA GLY A 178 -3.94 -40.60 -24.14
C GLY A 178 -4.12 -40.47 -22.62
N ARG A 179 -3.14 -40.98 -21.87
CA ARG A 179 -3.15 -40.96 -20.39
C ARG A 179 -2.71 -39.58 -19.89
N MET A 180 -3.63 -38.82 -19.30
CA MET A 180 -3.33 -37.53 -18.68
C MET A 180 -3.07 -37.73 -17.19
N GLN A 181 -1.92 -37.28 -16.71
CA GLN A 181 -1.60 -37.28 -15.27
C GLN A 181 -1.91 -35.91 -14.70
N THR A 182 -2.81 -35.83 -13.72
CA THR A 182 -3.18 -34.59 -13.03
C THR A 182 -2.85 -34.73 -11.55
N ALA A 183 -2.04 -33.82 -11.02
CA ALA A 183 -1.82 -33.74 -9.58
C ALA A 183 -3.07 -33.15 -8.91
N THR A 184 -3.64 -33.89 -7.95
CA THR A 184 -4.77 -33.45 -7.13
C THR A 184 -4.34 -33.36 -5.67
N THR A 185 -4.99 -32.51 -4.87
CA THR A 185 -4.70 -32.43 -3.43
C THR A 185 -5.02 -33.77 -2.77
N CYS A 186 -4.10 -34.30 -1.96
CA CYS A 186 -4.31 -35.56 -1.24
C CYS A 186 -5.58 -35.48 -0.38
N SER A 187 -6.48 -36.45 -0.54
CA SER A 187 -7.78 -36.46 0.12
C SER A 187 -7.68 -36.75 1.62
N THR A 188 -6.66 -37.52 2.03
CA THR A 188 -6.45 -37.93 3.42
C THR A 188 -5.84 -36.81 4.28
N CYS A 189 -4.91 -36.03 3.74
CA CYS A 189 -4.26 -34.94 4.48
C CYS A 189 -4.69 -33.54 4.04
N GLY A 190 -5.59 -33.41 3.05
CA GLY A 190 -6.06 -32.12 2.54
C GLY A 190 -4.94 -31.21 2.00
N GLY A 191 -3.87 -31.78 1.46
CA GLY A 191 -2.69 -31.01 1.02
C GLY A 191 -1.59 -30.83 2.06
N ALA A 192 -1.80 -31.24 3.32
CA ALA A 192 -0.83 -31.00 4.40
C ALA A 192 0.42 -31.88 4.39
N GLY A 193 0.40 -33.02 3.68
CA GLY A 193 1.48 -34.02 3.70
C GLY A 193 1.57 -34.84 4.99
N GLU A 194 0.88 -34.42 6.06
CA GLU A 194 0.89 -35.05 7.38
C GLU A 194 -0.53 -35.27 7.90
N VAL A 195 -0.69 -36.25 8.79
CA VAL A 195 -1.94 -36.58 9.48
C VAL A 195 -1.70 -36.64 10.98
N ILE A 196 -2.71 -36.31 11.78
CA ILE A 196 -2.61 -36.32 13.25
C ILE A 196 -2.54 -37.77 13.73
N SER A 197 -1.53 -38.11 14.53
CA SER A 197 -1.39 -39.42 15.17
C SER A 197 -1.98 -39.42 16.58
N ASN A 198 -1.75 -38.34 17.34
CA ASN A 198 -2.30 -38.19 18.69
C ASN A 198 -2.98 -36.83 18.83
N ARG A 199 -4.23 -36.84 19.32
CA ARG A 199 -5.05 -35.65 19.53
C ARG A 199 -5.32 -35.49 21.03
N PRO A 200 -4.78 -34.45 21.68
CA PRO A 200 -5.06 -34.18 23.08
C PRO A 200 -6.51 -33.72 23.30
N SER A 201 -7.01 -33.89 24.53
CA SER A 201 -8.36 -33.46 24.91
C SER A 201 -8.49 -31.93 24.81
N GLY A 202 -9.57 -31.45 24.20
CA GLY A 202 -9.82 -30.02 23.98
C GLY A 202 -9.31 -29.45 22.66
N ALA A 203 -8.54 -30.22 21.87
CA ALA A 203 -8.14 -29.82 20.53
C ALA A 203 -9.24 -30.10 19.49
N ASP A 204 -9.36 -29.29 18.44
CA ASP A 204 -10.29 -29.52 17.32
C ASP A 204 -9.86 -30.68 16.40
N SER A 205 -10.62 -30.96 15.33
CA SER A 205 -10.32 -32.05 14.38
C SER A 205 -8.96 -31.90 13.68
N GLN A 206 -8.34 -30.73 13.77
CA GLN A 206 -7.03 -30.40 13.23
C GLN A 206 -5.96 -30.27 14.32
N GLY A 207 -6.26 -30.62 15.57
CA GLY A 207 -5.30 -30.57 16.68
C GLY A 207 -5.02 -29.15 17.18
N LEU A 208 -5.92 -28.19 16.92
CA LEU A 208 -5.78 -26.79 17.30
C LEU A 208 -6.66 -26.43 18.51
N VAL A 209 -6.17 -25.53 19.35
CA VAL A 209 -6.87 -24.96 20.52
C VAL A 209 -6.95 -23.45 20.36
N VAL A 210 -8.06 -22.85 20.78
CA VAL A 210 -8.21 -21.38 20.79
C VAL A 210 -7.50 -20.81 22.02
N LYS A 211 -6.47 -19.99 21.80
CA LYS A 211 -5.72 -19.29 22.86
C LYS A 211 -5.87 -17.78 22.68
N GLU A 212 -6.03 -17.07 23.80
CA GLU A 212 -6.00 -15.61 23.82
C GLU A 212 -4.54 -15.16 23.94
N GLU A 213 -4.10 -14.30 23.03
CA GLU A 213 -2.77 -13.69 23.03
C GLU A 213 -2.90 -12.18 22.86
N THR A 214 -2.11 -11.43 23.62
CA THR A 214 -2.03 -9.97 23.45
C THR A 214 -0.97 -9.66 22.40
N VAL A 215 -1.38 -9.04 21.31
CA VAL A 215 -0.48 -8.61 20.22
C VAL A 215 -0.35 -7.10 20.26
N SER A 216 0.89 -6.58 20.28
CA SER A 216 1.14 -5.16 20.08
C SER A 216 1.18 -4.84 18.59
N ILE A 217 0.43 -3.82 18.20
CA ILE A 217 0.30 -3.35 16.83
C ILE A 217 0.78 -1.90 16.82
N SER A 218 1.86 -1.64 16.11
CA SER A 218 2.34 -0.28 15.86
C SER A 218 1.61 0.29 14.65
N ILE A 219 0.84 1.34 14.88
CA ILE A 219 0.06 2.02 13.85
C ILE A 219 0.76 3.35 13.56
N PRO A 220 1.26 3.56 12.33
CA PRO A 220 1.94 4.79 11.97
C PRO A 220 0.99 5.98 11.98
N ALA A 221 1.54 7.17 12.18
CA ALA A 221 0.78 8.42 12.08
C ALA A 221 0.27 8.63 10.64
N GLY A 222 -0.91 9.22 10.50
CA GLY A 222 -1.48 9.59 9.19
C GLY A 222 -2.29 8.48 8.51
N VAL A 223 -2.53 7.35 9.18
CA VAL A 223 -3.36 6.27 8.62
C VAL A 223 -4.74 6.76 8.22
N SER A 224 -5.18 6.35 7.03
CA SER A 224 -6.53 6.60 6.52
C SER A 224 -7.46 5.46 6.89
N GLU A 225 -8.75 5.77 6.94
CA GLU A 225 -9.79 4.76 7.07
C GLU A 225 -9.71 3.73 5.93
N GLY A 226 -9.98 2.46 6.26
CA GLY A 226 -9.99 1.37 5.29
C GLY A 226 -8.61 0.78 4.97
N VAL A 227 -7.52 1.40 5.42
CA VAL A 227 -6.17 0.83 5.31
C VAL A 227 -6.06 -0.46 6.10
N GLN A 228 -5.42 -1.48 5.50
CA GLN A 228 -5.17 -2.78 6.12
C GLN A 228 -3.69 -2.93 6.47
N LEU A 229 -3.38 -2.99 7.77
CA LEU A 229 -2.04 -3.28 8.26
C LEU A 229 -1.86 -4.79 8.46
N LYS A 230 -0.74 -5.33 8.00
CA LYS A 230 -0.42 -6.75 8.11
C LYS A 230 0.61 -6.99 9.21
N VAL A 231 0.23 -7.77 10.22
CA VAL A 231 1.12 -8.27 11.28
C VAL A 231 1.44 -9.74 10.99
N GLY A 232 2.69 -10.00 10.63
CA GLY A 232 3.15 -11.32 10.18
C GLY A 232 3.09 -12.39 11.29
N GLY A 233 2.61 -13.58 10.94
CA GLY A 233 2.67 -14.76 11.83
C GLY A 233 1.78 -14.71 13.08
N LYS A 234 0.91 -13.70 13.20
CA LYS A 234 -0.04 -13.53 14.32
C LYS A 234 -1.47 -13.98 13.99
N GLY A 235 -1.69 -14.63 12.85
CA GLY A 235 -2.93 -15.29 12.49
C GLY A 235 -3.06 -16.69 13.09
N ASN A 236 -3.97 -17.50 12.54
CA ASN A 236 -4.18 -18.87 13.00
C ASN A 236 -3.01 -19.76 12.57
N GLU A 237 -2.67 -20.74 13.39
CA GLU A 237 -1.77 -21.82 13.00
C GLU A 237 -2.46 -22.83 12.08
N ALA A 238 -1.66 -23.54 11.29
CA ALA A 238 -2.11 -24.67 10.48
C ALA A 238 -1.69 -26.00 11.13
N PRO A 239 -2.40 -27.11 10.84
CA PRO A 239 -1.96 -28.44 11.23
C PRO A 239 -0.64 -28.82 10.54
N GLY A 240 0.16 -29.66 11.19
CA GLY A 240 1.44 -30.18 10.70
C GLY A 240 2.66 -29.65 11.46
N ARG A 241 3.77 -30.39 11.43
CA ARG A 241 5.05 -30.02 12.08
C ARG A 241 5.66 -28.78 11.44
N ASN A 242 5.72 -28.72 10.12
CA ASN A 242 6.34 -27.64 9.36
C ASN A 242 5.37 -26.54 8.89
N SER A 243 4.27 -26.34 9.63
CA SER A 243 3.28 -25.33 9.29
C SER A 243 3.66 -23.93 9.77
N VAL A 244 3.24 -22.91 9.03
CA VAL A 244 3.47 -21.50 9.33
C VAL A 244 2.14 -20.85 9.72
N SER A 245 2.14 -19.97 10.71
CA SER A 245 0.95 -19.21 11.07
C SER A 245 0.50 -18.28 9.93
N GLY A 246 -0.80 -18.05 9.84
CA GLY A 246 -1.37 -16.99 9.04
C GLY A 246 -0.95 -15.60 9.55
N ASP A 247 -1.41 -14.58 8.85
CA ASP A 247 -1.17 -13.18 9.21
C ASP A 247 -2.38 -12.58 9.93
N LEU A 248 -2.14 -11.61 10.81
CA LEU A 248 -3.20 -10.78 11.38
C LEU A 248 -3.34 -9.51 10.54
N LEU A 249 -4.49 -9.34 9.91
CA LEU A 249 -4.87 -8.19 9.11
C LEU A 249 -5.69 -7.24 10.00
N VAL A 250 -5.17 -6.04 10.19
CA VAL A 250 -5.76 -5.01 11.05
C VAL A 250 -6.38 -3.97 10.14
N LEU A 251 -7.70 -3.93 10.10
CA LEU A 251 -8.46 -2.90 9.39
C LEU A 251 -8.62 -1.70 10.31
N ILE A 252 -8.17 -0.53 9.84
CA ILE A 252 -8.31 0.72 10.58
C ILE A 252 -9.69 1.33 10.31
N GLU A 253 -10.38 1.68 11.39
CA GLU A 253 -11.68 2.36 11.38
C GLU A 253 -11.51 3.69 12.13
N GLU A 254 -11.90 4.80 11.52
CA GLU A 254 -11.84 6.12 12.15
C GLU A 254 -13.10 6.35 12.99
N ILE A 255 -12.92 6.86 14.20
CA ILE A 255 -14.04 7.33 15.03
C ILE A 255 -14.32 8.78 14.62
N GLU A 256 -15.54 9.04 14.16
CA GLU A 256 -16.01 10.40 13.87
C GLU A 256 -15.88 11.28 15.12
N HIS A 257 -15.25 12.45 14.96
CA HIS A 257 -15.09 13.42 16.02
C HIS A 257 -16.24 14.42 16.01
N GLU A 258 -16.75 14.79 17.18
CA GLU A 258 -17.95 15.64 17.31
C GLU A 258 -17.80 17.00 16.61
N THR A 259 -16.60 17.57 16.67
CA THR A 259 -16.33 18.93 16.18
C THR A 259 -15.39 18.99 14.97
N LEU A 260 -14.62 17.94 14.68
CA LEU A 260 -13.57 17.95 13.67
C LEU A 260 -13.94 16.99 12.56
N LYS A 261 -13.91 17.48 11.32
CA LYS A 261 -14.22 16.68 10.13
C LYS A 261 -12.94 16.48 9.33
N ARG A 262 -12.57 15.24 9.05
CA ARG A 262 -11.40 14.91 8.24
C ARG A 262 -11.77 14.89 6.76
N GLU A 263 -10.98 15.57 5.93
CA GLU A 263 -11.04 15.47 4.48
C GLU A 263 -9.64 15.17 3.93
N GLY A 264 -9.37 13.88 3.66
CA GLY A 264 -8.05 13.42 3.28
C GLY A 264 -7.03 13.65 4.40
N ASN A 265 -6.07 14.56 4.18
CA ASN A 265 -5.09 14.98 5.19
C ASN A 265 -5.46 16.30 5.88
N ASN A 266 -6.47 17.00 5.37
CA ASN A 266 -6.94 18.26 5.93
C ASN A 266 -7.99 18.01 7.01
N ILE A 267 -8.06 18.93 7.96
CA ILE A 267 -9.06 18.91 9.03
C ILE A 267 -9.90 20.16 8.93
N HIS A 268 -11.22 20.00 8.99
CA HIS A 268 -12.19 21.07 8.99
C HIS A 268 -12.80 21.23 10.38
N TYR A 269 -12.93 22.47 10.81
CA TYR A 269 -13.52 22.84 12.09
C TYR A 269 -14.50 23.99 11.89
N ASP A 270 -15.73 23.78 12.34
CA ASP A 270 -16.79 24.78 12.28
C ASP A 270 -16.73 25.63 13.56
N LEU A 271 -16.20 26.86 13.45
CA LEU A 271 -16.10 27.79 14.57
C LEU A 271 -17.27 28.76 14.57
N TYR A 272 -18.12 28.65 15.58
CA TYR A 272 -19.20 29.60 15.82
C TYR A 272 -18.72 30.80 16.65
N ILE A 273 -18.91 32.01 16.12
CA ILE A 273 -18.61 33.26 16.81
C ILE A 273 -19.85 34.13 16.94
N SER A 274 -19.93 34.94 18.00
CA SER A 274 -21.03 35.88 18.15
C SER A 274 -20.91 37.00 17.12
N TYR A 275 -22.04 37.66 16.83
CA TYR A 275 -22.03 38.85 15.97
C TYR A 275 -21.07 39.94 16.52
N SER A 276 -21.08 40.17 17.83
CA SER A 276 -20.17 41.12 18.48
C SER A 276 -18.69 40.77 18.28
N ASP A 277 -18.34 39.48 18.40
CA ASP A 277 -16.97 39.00 18.15
C ASP A 277 -16.55 39.23 16.69
N ALA A 278 -17.47 39.02 15.75
CA ALA A 278 -17.22 39.20 14.32
C ALA A 278 -17.00 40.68 13.96
N VAL A 279 -17.76 41.59 14.58
CA VAL A 279 -17.65 43.04 14.37
C VAL A 279 -16.37 43.59 15.00
N LEU A 280 -16.13 43.30 16.28
CA LEU A 280 -15.01 43.87 17.04
C LEU A 280 -13.67 43.20 16.74
N GLY A 281 -13.69 41.94 16.28
CA GLY A 281 -12.52 41.08 16.22
C GLY A 281 -12.15 40.55 17.60
N VAL A 282 -11.74 39.29 17.65
CA VAL A 282 -11.42 38.60 18.91
C VAL A 282 -10.28 37.61 18.70
N SER A 283 -9.51 37.35 19.75
CA SER A 283 -8.58 36.22 19.77
C SER A 283 -9.20 35.06 20.53
N LYS A 284 -9.46 33.93 19.84
CA LYS A 284 -9.99 32.71 20.45
C LYS A 284 -8.93 31.63 20.48
N GLU A 285 -8.96 30.79 21.51
CA GLU A 285 -8.16 29.58 21.58
C GLU A 285 -9.00 28.41 21.07
N ILE A 286 -8.48 27.68 20.10
CA ILE A 286 -9.13 26.51 19.51
C ILE A 286 -8.31 25.25 19.79
N GLN A 287 -9.00 24.14 19.99
CA GLN A 287 -8.37 22.83 20.11
C GLN A 287 -8.16 22.26 18.70
N THR A 288 -6.90 22.03 18.33
CA THR A 288 -6.54 21.28 17.12
C THR A 288 -6.18 19.84 17.51
N VAL A 289 -5.98 18.98 16.51
CA VAL A 289 -5.61 17.56 16.72
C VAL A 289 -4.25 17.40 17.41
N THR A 290 -3.37 18.39 17.32
CA THR A 290 -2.00 18.33 17.88
C THR A 290 -1.82 19.22 19.12
N GLY A 291 -2.86 19.93 19.54
CA GLY A 291 -2.82 20.84 20.70
C GLY A 291 -3.64 22.11 20.51
N LYS A 292 -3.51 23.06 21.43
CA LYS A 292 -4.24 24.32 21.39
C LYS A 292 -3.52 25.37 20.56
N VAL A 293 -4.28 26.13 19.78
CA VAL A 293 -3.76 27.25 18.99
C VAL A 293 -4.63 28.47 19.22
N LYS A 294 -3.99 29.61 19.48
CA LYS A 294 -4.67 30.91 19.55
C LYS A 294 -4.76 31.50 18.16
N ILE A 295 -5.98 31.72 17.69
CA ILE A 295 -6.27 32.36 16.41
C ILE A 295 -6.76 33.78 16.65
N LYS A 296 -6.35 34.70 15.77
CA LYS A 296 -6.88 36.06 15.73
C LYS A 296 -7.94 36.13 14.64
N ILE A 297 -9.15 36.54 15.01
CA ILE A 297 -10.22 36.86 14.08
C ILE A 297 -10.23 38.37 13.93
N ASP A 298 -10.09 38.83 12.69
CA ASP A 298 -10.08 40.26 12.37
C ASP A 298 -11.48 40.86 12.52
N ALA A 299 -11.53 42.15 12.87
CA ALA A 299 -12.77 42.92 12.90
C ALA A 299 -13.45 42.92 11.51
N GLY A 300 -14.78 42.90 11.49
CA GLY A 300 -15.57 42.84 10.26
C GLY A 300 -15.50 41.49 9.54
N THR A 301 -15.16 40.40 10.24
CA THR A 301 -15.10 39.07 9.63
C THR A 301 -16.49 38.57 9.24
N GLN A 302 -16.65 38.25 7.96
CA GLN A 302 -17.89 37.72 7.41
C GLN A 302 -18.06 36.21 7.67
N SER A 303 -19.31 35.77 7.77
CA SER A 303 -19.66 34.36 7.86
C SER A 303 -19.24 33.61 6.59
N GLY A 304 -18.79 32.36 6.72
CA GLY A 304 -18.25 31.55 5.62
C GLY A 304 -16.84 31.95 5.16
N LYS A 305 -16.14 32.81 5.92
CA LYS A 305 -14.70 33.02 5.75
C LYS A 305 -13.96 31.79 6.25
N ILE A 306 -12.99 31.30 5.47
CA ILE A 306 -12.17 30.14 5.82
C ILE A 306 -10.80 30.64 6.25
N LEU A 307 -10.41 30.38 7.50
CA LEU A 307 -9.05 30.59 7.97
C LEU A 307 -8.25 29.30 7.82
N ARG A 308 -7.08 29.40 7.20
CA ARG A 308 -6.22 28.25 6.94
C ARG A 308 -4.97 28.30 7.82
N LEU A 309 -4.82 27.31 8.69
CA LEU A 309 -3.61 27.07 9.45
C LEU A 309 -2.77 26.02 8.72
N LYS A 310 -1.71 26.48 8.06
CA LYS A 310 -0.85 25.61 7.23
C LYS A 310 -0.11 24.58 8.09
N GLY A 311 -0.10 23.32 7.66
CA GLY A 311 0.66 22.23 8.28
C GLY A 311 0.14 21.77 9.65
N LYS A 312 -1.07 22.19 10.04
CA LYS A 312 -1.75 21.80 11.29
C LYS A 312 -2.80 20.70 11.13
N GLY A 313 -2.89 20.10 9.94
CA GLY A 313 -3.70 18.91 9.67
C GLY A 313 -2.96 17.60 10.00
N LEU A 314 -3.35 16.51 9.35
CA LEU A 314 -2.80 15.17 9.57
C LEU A 314 -1.52 14.94 8.74
N PRO A 315 -0.56 14.13 9.24
CA PRO A 315 0.59 13.72 8.45
C PRO A 315 0.17 12.79 7.31
N SER A 316 0.86 12.87 6.17
CA SER A 316 0.64 11.97 5.04
C SER A 316 1.53 10.72 5.13
N LEU A 317 0.98 9.54 4.84
CA LEU A 317 1.75 8.30 4.74
C LEU A 317 2.58 8.21 3.45
N GLU A 318 2.09 8.82 2.36
CA GLU A 318 2.66 8.68 1.02
C GLU A 318 3.68 9.78 0.70
N ARG A 319 3.47 10.98 1.26
CA ARG A 319 4.28 12.17 0.98
C ARG A 319 4.83 12.75 2.27
N TYR A 320 6.04 13.31 2.20
CA TYR A 320 6.57 14.11 3.30
C TYR A 320 5.76 15.40 3.48
N GLY A 321 5.12 15.55 4.63
CA GLY A 321 4.39 16.77 5.02
C GLY A 321 3.09 16.50 5.77
N ASN A 322 2.51 17.58 6.28
CA ASN A 322 1.22 17.58 6.97
C ASN A 322 0.18 18.32 6.12
N GLY A 323 -1.08 17.92 6.25
CA GLY A 323 -2.21 18.67 5.71
C GLY A 323 -2.45 19.98 6.45
N ASP A 324 -3.49 20.69 6.03
CA ASP A 324 -3.89 21.99 6.58
C ASP A 324 -5.09 21.84 7.52
N PHE A 325 -5.22 22.77 8.47
CA PHE A 325 -6.39 22.89 9.33
C PHE A 325 -7.22 24.09 8.87
N LEU A 326 -8.45 23.85 8.45
CA LEU A 326 -9.37 24.79 7.84
C LEU A 326 -10.49 25.11 8.83
N ILE A 327 -10.54 26.37 9.25
CA ILE A 327 -11.54 26.87 10.19
C ILE A 327 -12.60 27.61 9.40
N HIS A 328 -13.82 27.08 9.40
CA HIS A 328 -14.98 27.74 8.82
C HIS A 328 -15.60 28.63 9.88
N ILE A 329 -15.58 29.93 9.65
CA ILE A 329 -16.17 30.90 10.59
C ILE A 329 -17.67 31.00 10.30
N ASN A 330 -18.47 30.68 11.30
CA ASN A 330 -19.92 30.84 11.26
C ASN A 330 -20.34 31.91 12.26
N VAL A 331 -20.93 33.00 11.79
CA VAL A 331 -21.50 34.02 12.67
C VAL A 331 -22.84 33.51 13.19
N TRP A 332 -22.94 33.38 14.50
CA TRP A 332 -24.14 32.92 15.20
C TRP A 332 -25.09 34.09 15.48
N THR A 333 -26.31 33.97 14.98
CA THR A 333 -27.39 34.93 15.24
C THR A 333 -28.28 34.42 16.39
N PRO A 334 -28.41 35.18 17.49
CA PRO A 334 -29.26 34.79 18.62
C PRO A 334 -30.74 34.70 18.21
N GLN A 335 -31.45 33.70 18.73
CA GLN A 335 -32.87 33.46 18.44
C GLN A 335 -33.81 34.24 19.37
N GLU A 336 -33.33 34.60 20.56
CA GLU A 336 -34.07 35.34 21.57
C GLU A 336 -33.28 36.58 21.97
N LEU A 337 -33.99 37.70 22.14
CA LEU A 337 -33.40 39.00 22.49
C LEU A 337 -34.15 39.60 23.67
N THR A 338 -33.41 40.23 24.59
CA THR A 338 -33.99 41.06 25.63
C THR A 338 -34.54 42.36 25.04
N LYS A 339 -35.39 43.09 25.80
CA LYS A 339 -35.93 44.39 25.36
C LYS A 339 -34.83 45.39 25.02
N GLU A 340 -33.77 45.43 25.82
CA GLU A 340 -32.63 46.31 25.62
C GLU A 340 -31.84 45.95 24.34
N GLN A 341 -31.58 44.66 24.11
CA GLN A 341 -30.90 44.19 22.90
C GLN A 341 -31.71 44.45 21.63
N ARG A 342 -33.03 44.26 21.70
CA ARG A 342 -33.94 44.57 20.59
C ARG A 342 -33.88 46.06 20.24
N GLN A 343 -33.99 46.94 21.23
CA GLN A 343 -33.92 48.39 21.02
C GLN A 343 -32.58 48.81 20.38
N PHE A 344 -31.47 48.19 20.80
CA PHE A 344 -30.16 48.42 20.21
C PHE A 344 -30.13 48.11 18.71
N PHE A 345 -30.64 46.94 18.30
CA PHE A 345 -30.67 46.58 16.88
C PHE A 345 -31.67 47.43 16.08
N GLU A 346 -32.83 47.77 16.64
CA GLU A 346 -33.81 48.65 16.00
C GLU A 346 -33.22 50.02 15.67
N ASN A 347 -32.44 50.59 16.59
CA ASN A 347 -31.77 51.88 16.37
C ASN A 347 -30.68 51.83 15.31
N MET A 348 -30.16 50.64 14.97
CA MET A 348 -29.09 50.45 13.99
C MET A 348 -29.61 50.04 12.61
N VAL A 349 -30.91 49.79 12.42
CA VAL A 349 -31.48 49.37 11.13
C VAL A 349 -31.21 50.40 10.03
N ASP A 350 -31.30 51.69 10.36
CA ASP A 350 -31.14 52.79 9.40
C ASP A 350 -29.68 53.27 9.24
N ASP A 351 -28.72 52.67 9.95
CA ASP A 351 -27.30 53.02 9.85
C ASP A 351 -26.67 52.38 8.60
N GLU A 352 -25.91 53.17 7.84
CA GLU A 352 -25.27 52.73 6.59
C GLU A 352 -24.37 51.49 6.78
N ASN A 353 -23.76 51.31 7.95
CA ASN A 353 -22.86 50.17 8.23
C ASN A 353 -23.59 48.84 8.46
N PHE A 354 -24.88 48.90 8.80
CA PHE A 354 -25.72 47.72 9.02
C PHE A 354 -26.51 47.33 7.78
N ASN A 355 -26.49 48.17 6.74
CA ASN A 355 -27.09 47.85 5.45
C ASN A 355 -26.14 46.96 4.61
N PRO A 356 -26.51 45.71 4.28
CA PRO A 356 -25.62 44.80 3.57
C PRO A 356 -25.29 45.30 2.16
N SER A 357 -24.02 45.58 1.90
CA SER A 357 -23.50 45.99 0.59
C SER A 357 -22.45 44.98 0.08
N PRO A 358 -22.86 43.78 -0.38
CA PRO A 358 -21.92 42.76 -0.84
C PRO A 358 -21.14 43.27 -2.06
N ASN A 359 -19.81 43.22 -1.99
CA ASN A 359 -18.96 43.57 -3.13
C ASN A 359 -18.93 42.43 -4.15
N LYS A 360 -18.57 42.73 -5.41
CA LYS A 360 -18.40 41.69 -6.46
C LYS A 360 -17.36 40.60 -6.11
N SER A 361 -16.48 40.87 -5.14
CA SER A 361 -15.53 39.90 -4.58
C SER A 361 -16.14 38.92 -3.59
N ASP A 362 -17.28 39.26 -3.00
CA ASP A 362 -17.94 38.49 -1.96
C ASP A 362 -18.82 37.43 -2.61
N LYS A 363 -18.21 36.30 -2.97
CA LYS A 363 -18.93 35.15 -3.54
C LYS A 363 -20.05 34.71 -2.59
N SER A 364 -21.27 34.63 -3.10
CA SER A 364 -22.41 34.09 -2.35
C SER A 364 -22.15 32.64 -1.97
N PHE A 365 -22.85 32.14 -0.94
CA PHE A 365 -22.82 30.73 -0.58
C PHE A 365 -23.12 29.84 -1.81
N PHE A 366 -24.08 30.24 -2.63
CA PHE A 366 -24.44 29.51 -3.86
C PHE A 366 -23.34 29.53 -4.91
N ASP A 367 -22.63 30.65 -5.07
CA ASP A 367 -21.50 30.75 -6.01
C ASP A 367 -20.33 29.87 -5.57
N LYS A 368 -20.05 29.82 -4.26
CA LYS A 368 -19.02 28.93 -3.70
C LYS A 368 -19.36 27.46 -3.92
N VAL A 369 -20.62 27.07 -3.76
CA VAL A 369 -21.08 25.70 -4.02
C VAL A 369 -21.00 25.38 -5.51
N LYS A 370 -21.43 26.30 -6.38
CA LYS A 370 -21.35 26.13 -7.83
C LYS A 370 -19.91 25.93 -8.30
N ASP A 371 -18.96 26.69 -7.77
CA ASP A 371 -17.53 26.55 -8.06
C ASP A 371 -16.94 25.20 -7.60
N MET A 372 -17.57 24.50 -6.65
CA MET A 372 -17.14 23.16 -6.22
C MET A 372 -17.67 22.03 -7.11
N PHE A 373 -18.76 22.27 -7.86
CA PHE A 373 -19.39 21.29 -8.75
C PHE A 373 -19.15 21.58 -10.25
N SER A 374 -18.48 22.68 -10.56
CA SER A 374 -17.99 23.04 -11.91
C SER A 374 -16.55 22.58 -12.06
#